data_AF-A0A6P0XM65-F1
#
_entry.id   AF-A0A6P0XM65-F1
#
_cell.length_a   1.000
_cell.length_b   1.000
_cell.length_c   1.000
_cell.angle_alpha   90.00
_cell.angle_beta   90.00
_cell.angle_gamma   90.00
#
_symmetry.space_group_name_H-M   'P 1'
#
loop_
_entity.id
_entity.type
_entity.pdbx_description
1 polymer ?
#
loop_
_entity_poly.entity_id
_entity_poly.type
_entity_poly.pdbx_seq_one_letter_code
_entity_poly.pdbx_strand_id
1 'polypeptide(L)' 'MTQRFGEVSQEISSQIEGLPLTDVEDLVKVFLSFKSWADLESWLEEHLN' A
#
# COMPACT_ATOMS: atom_id res chain seq x y z
N MET A 1 9.07 14.23 10.47
CA MET A 1 9.06 13.17 9.44
C MET A 1 7.73 13.27 8.72
N THR A 2 7.71 13.50 7.41
CA THR A 2 6.47 13.56 6.61
C THR A 2 6.22 12.19 6.00
N GLN A 3 5.13 11.51 6.37
CA GLN A 3 4.68 10.33 5.64
C GLN A 3 4.14 10.77 4.26
N ARG A 4 4.50 10.06 3.19
CA ARG A 4 4.07 10.39 1.81
C ARG A 4 2.55 10.53 1.71
N PHE A 5 1.85 9.70 2.46
CA PHE A 5 0.40 9.63 2.48
C PHE A 5 -0.22 10.25 3.74
N GLY A 6 0.57 10.90 4.59
CA GLY A 6 0.10 11.41 5.87
C GLY A 6 -0.28 10.28 6.83
N GLU A 7 -1.38 10.46 7.56
CA GLU A 7 -1.87 9.47 8.52
C GLU A 7 -2.49 8.29 7.79
N VAL A 8 -1.91 7.10 7.96
CA VAL A 8 -2.41 5.86 7.35
C VAL A 8 -3.65 5.40 8.12
N SER A 9 -4.75 5.16 7.41
CA SER A 9 -5.96 4.62 8.03
C SER A 9 -5.70 3.20 8.55
N GLN A 10 -6.36 2.85 9.66
CA GLN A 10 -6.20 1.53 10.28
C GLN A 10 -6.62 0.38 9.34
N GLU A 11 -7.54 0.67 8.42
CA GLU A 11 -8.00 -0.25 7.37
C GLU A 11 -6.89 -0.58 6.38
N ILE A 12 -6.17 0.42 5.87
CA ILE A 12 -5.04 0.20 4.96
C ILE A 12 -3.89 -0.53 5.67
N SER A 13 -3.60 -0.18 6.92
CA SER A 13 -2.60 -0.89 7.70
C SER A 13 -2.94 -2.38 7.84
N SER A 14 -4.20 -2.70 8.15
CA SER A 14 -4.66 -4.09 8.29
C SER A 14 -4.57 -4.87 6.96
N GLN A 15 -4.86 -4.21 5.84
CA GLN A 15 -4.71 -4.80 4.50
C GLN A 15 -3.24 -5.12 4.20
N ILE A 16 -2.33 -4.17 4.46
CA ILE A 16 -0.89 -4.35 4.25
C ILE A 16 -0.32 -5.46 5.15
N GLU A 17 -0.77 -5.54 6.41
CA GLU A 17 -0.37 -6.62 7.33
C GLU A 17 -0.86 -8.01 6.87
N GLY A 18 -1.95 -8.06 6.10
CA GLY A 18 -2.48 -9.30 5.54
C GLY A 18 -1.79 -9.76 4.24
N LEU A 19 -0.96 -8.92 3.62
CA LEU A 19 -0.29 -9.25 2.37
C LEU A 19 0.79 -10.33 2.57
N PRO A 20 0.92 -11.29 1.64
CA PRO A 20 2.06 -12.20 1.63
C PRO A 20 3.35 -11.42 1.36
N LEU A 21 4.47 -11.98 1.82
CA LEU A 21 5.79 -11.33 1.75
C LEU A 21 6.15 -10.89 0.32
N THR A 22 5.80 -11.70 -0.69
CA THR A 22 6.04 -11.39 -2.11
C THR A 22 5.34 -10.12 -2.55
N ASP A 23 4.11 -9.90 -2.09
CA ASP A 23 3.33 -8.72 -2.46
C ASP A 23 3.84 -7.50 -1.70
N VAL A 24 4.28 -7.66 -0.45
CA VAL A 24 4.97 -6.58 0.29
C VAL A 24 6.25 -6.15 -0.42
N GLU A 25 7.04 -7.09 -0.96
CA GLU A 25 8.23 -6.78 -1.74
C GLU A 25 7.90 -6.00 -3.01
N ASP A 26 6.83 -6.37 -3.72
CA ASP A 26 6.37 -5.64 -4.91
C ASP A 26 5.79 -4.28 -4.57
N LEU A 27 5.03 -4.17 -3.47
CA LEU A 27 4.52 -2.92 -2.93
C LEU A 27 5.66 -1.92 -2.75
N VAL A 28 6.77 -2.32 -2.12
CA VAL A 28 7.92 -1.42 -1.88
C VAL A 28 8.55 -0.93 -3.19
N LYS A 29 8.57 -1.75 -4.26
CA LYS A 29 9.10 -1.35 -5.58
C LYS A 29 8.24 -0.25 -6.23
N VAL A 30 6.93 -0.37 -6.11
CA VAL A 30 5.98 0.58 -6.72
C VAL A 30 5.53 1.69 -5.78
N PHE A 31 5.81 1.58 -4.48
CA PHE A 31 5.45 2.56 -3.45
C PHE A 31 6.01 3.94 -3.77
N LEU A 32 7.20 3.99 -4.38
CA LEU A 32 7.83 5.22 -4.83
C LEU A 32 7.12 5.85 -6.06
N SER A 33 6.39 5.07 -6.84
CA SER A 33 5.66 5.50 -8.03
C SER A 33 4.26 6.06 -7.73
N PHE A 34 3.65 5.67 -6.61
CA PHE A 34 2.30 6.11 -6.23
C PHE A 34 2.22 7.61 -5.99
N LYS A 35 1.27 8.31 -6.60
CA LYS A 35 1.11 9.77 -6.47
C LYS A 35 0.03 10.15 -5.48
N SER A 36 -0.85 9.21 -5.15
CA SER A 36 -2.04 9.42 -4.33
C SER A 36 -2.46 8.14 -3.59
N TRP A 37 -3.35 8.28 -2.62
CA TRP A 37 -3.97 7.14 -1.93
C TRP A 37 -4.66 6.19 -2.91
N ALA A 38 -5.29 6.72 -3.96
CA ALA A 38 -5.95 5.92 -4.98
C ALA A 38 -4.99 4.94 -5.70
N ASP A 39 -3.73 5.32 -5.90
CA ASP A 39 -2.75 4.42 -6.52
C ASP A 39 -2.42 3.24 -5.60
N LEU A 40 -2.36 3.48 -4.28
CA LEU A 40 -2.16 2.42 -3.29
C LEU A 40 -3.41 1.54 -3.14
N GLU A 41 -4.59 2.14 -3.08
CA GLU A 41 -5.87 1.42 -2.98
C GLU A 41 -6.07 0.51 -4.20
N SER A 42 -5.89 1.02 -5.42
CA SER A 42 -6.00 0.19 -6.63
C SER A 42 -4.98 -0.95 -6.65
N TRP A 43 -3.74 -0.70 -6.21
CA TRP A 43 -2.73 -1.75 -6.14
C TRP A 43 -3.10 -2.84 -5.12
N LEU A 44 -3.64 -2.45 -3.96
CA LEU A 44 -4.12 -3.37 -2.92
C LEU A 44 -5.31 -4.20 -3.43
N GLU A 45 -6.27 -3.57 -4.12
CA GLU A 45 -7.41 -4.27 -4.73
C GLU A 45 -6.97 -5.30 -5.78
N GLU A 46 -5.93 -5.01 -6.56
CA GLU A 46 -5.39 -5.95 -7.55
C GLU A 46 -4.66 -7.16 -6.94
N HIS A 47 -4.08 -7.02 -5.73
CA HIS A 47 -3.28 -8.07 -5.08
C HIS A 47 -4.04 -8.83 -3.98
N LEU A 48 -5.15 -8.30 -3.47
CA LEU A 48 -5.99 -8.95 -2.46
C LEU A 48 -7.12 -9.82 -3.05
N ASN A 49 -7.22 -9.93 -4.38
CA ASN A 49 -8.29 -10.62 -5.11
C ASN A 49 -7.79 -11.93 -5.73
#